data_AF-A0A4Q9V6M1-F1
#
_entry.id   AF-A0A4Q9V6M1-F1
#
_cell.length_a   1.000
_cell.length_b   1.000
_cell.length_c   1.000
_cell.angle_alpha   90.00
_cell.angle_beta   90.00
_cell.angle_gamma   90.00
#
_symmetry.space_group_name_H-M   'P 1'
#
loop_
_entity.id
_entity.type
_entity.pdbx_description
1 polymer ?
#
loop_
_entity_poly.entity_id
_entity_poly.type
_entity_poly.pdbx_seq_one_letter_code
_entity_poly.pdbx_strand_id
1 'polypeptide(L)'
;MTGWSEMSSEKEERVIIYLGLSCVNNQYKENKLGSKLYYTFTKEALQLQSNYSNPILLFGTTATPVILLTLPKIWDKVEPNLDGSYSKHGEKIIRQIQKELDLEKFSTYHPYVLKKIAVKTRYADFERRRFKDICKKFDLRTFEILDIDETQGDRMMILCNLPSEIKFQELERKLFPQIQDA
;
A
#
# COMPACT_ATOMS: atom_id res chain seq x y z
N MET A 1 -0.06 -9.97 10.91
CA MET A 1 1.33 -9.50 11.03
C MET A 1 1.52 -8.39 10.02
N THR A 2 2.16 -7.30 10.39
CA THR A 2 2.63 -6.22 9.52
C THR A 2 4.13 -6.13 9.77
N GLY A 3 4.95 -6.39 8.75
CA GLY A 3 6.39 -6.16 8.82
C GLY A 3 6.70 -4.80 8.23
N TRP A 4 7.58 -4.04 8.87
CA TRP A 4 8.09 -2.81 8.30
C TRP A 4 9.59 -2.63 8.57
N SER A 5 10.23 -1.86 7.71
CA SER A 5 11.64 -1.48 7.84
C SER A 5 11.78 0.00 7.55
N GLU A 6 12.63 0.67 8.33
CA GLU A 6 12.98 2.06 8.12
C GLU A 6 14.12 2.17 7.11
N MET A 7 14.04 3.18 6.26
CA MET A 7 15.09 3.57 5.34
C MET A 7 15.27 5.07 5.45
N SER A 8 16.53 5.50 5.60
CA SER A 8 16.90 6.90 5.63
C SER A 8 17.39 7.30 4.25
N SER A 9 16.72 8.26 3.62
CA SER A 9 17.25 8.90 2.41
C SER A 9 18.23 9.99 2.82
N GLU A 10 19.54 9.79 2.58
CA GLU A 10 20.57 10.82 2.82
C GLU A 10 20.28 12.14 2.09
N LYS A 11 19.54 12.08 0.98
CA LYS A 11 19.20 13.25 0.16
C LYS A 11 17.96 14.01 0.61
N GLU A 12 17.05 13.36 1.34
CA GLU A 12 15.77 13.97 1.73
C GLU A 12 15.59 14.10 3.25
N GLU A 13 16.54 13.63 4.06
CA GLU A 13 16.45 13.62 5.54
C GLU A 13 15.08 13.13 6.03
N ARG A 14 14.57 12.06 5.42
CA ARG A 14 13.23 11.54 5.72
C ARG A 14 13.26 10.05 5.98
N VAL A 15 12.39 9.63 6.89
CA VAL A 15 12.12 8.22 7.16
C VAL A 15 11.11 7.72 6.13
N ILE A 16 11.47 6.62 5.48
CA ILE A 16 10.59 5.88 4.59
C ILE A 16 10.37 4.49 5.21
N ILE A 17 9.11 4.11 5.40
CA ILE A 17 8.71 2.85 6.04
C ILE A 17 8.15 1.91 4.97
N TYR A 18 8.74 0.72 4.85
CA TYR A 18 8.17 -0.35 4.01
C TYR A 18 6.92 -0.95 4.66
N LEU A 19 5.82 -1.01 3.92
CA LEU A 19 4.58 -1.66 4.29
C LEU A 19 4.59 -3.09 3.74
N GLY A 20 4.95 -4.03 4.60
CA GLY A 20 4.92 -5.44 4.29
C GLY A 20 3.51 -6.04 4.20
N LEU A 21 3.48 -7.35 3.93
CA LEU A 21 2.25 -8.12 3.79
C LEU A 21 1.40 -8.08 5.06
N SER A 22 0.14 -7.67 4.94
CA SER A 22 -0.89 -7.95 5.93
C SER A 22 -1.65 -9.21 5.54
N CYS A 23 -1.62 -10.23 6.40
CA CYS A 23 -2.43 -11.44 6.23
C CYS A 23 -3.43 -11.58 7.38
N VAL A 24 -4.63 -12.05 7.04
CA VAL A 24 -5.70 -12.39 7.98
C VAL A 24 -6.19 -13.78 7.62
N ASN A 25 -6.33 -14.66 8.61
CA ASN A 25 -6.92 -15.97 8.40
C ASN A 25 -8.35 -15.80 7.84
N ASN A 26 -8.67 -16.60 6.81
CA ASN A 26 -9.95 -16.55 6.10
C ASN A 26 -11.16 -16.59 7.05
N GLN A 27 -11.08 -17.33 8.15
CA GLN A 27 -12.14 -17.46 9.16
C GLN A 27 -12.49 -16.12 9.84
N TYR A 28 -11.62 -15.13 9.79
CA TYR A 28 -11.80 -13.83 10.45
C TYR A 28 -11.80 -12.64 9.48
N LYS A 29 -11.93 -12.88 8.17
CA LYS A 29 -11.93 -11.81 7.16
C LYS A 29 -13.08 -10.81 7.35
N GLU A 30 -14.22 -11.25 7.86
CA GLU A 30 -15.41 -10.41 8.06
C GLU A 30 -15.27 -9.46 9.27
N ASN A 31 -14.34 -9.73 10.18
CA ASN A 31 -14.14 -8.95 11.42
C ASN A 31 -13.29 -7.68 11.23
N LYS A 32 -13.08 -7.25 9.98
CA LYS A 32 -12.24 -6.09 9.60
C LYS A 32 -10.82 -6.14 10.20
N LEU A 33 -10.29 -7.32 10.52
CA LEU A 33 -8.99 -7.45 11.20
C LEU A 33 -7.84 -6.84 10.40
N GLY A 34 -7.87 -6.93 9.07
CA GLY A 34 -6.85 -6.31 8.21
C GLY A 34 -6.82 -4.79 8.37
N SER A 35 -7.98 -4.15 8.41
CA SER A 35 -8.07 -2.71 8.65
C SER A 35 -7.65 -2.32 10.07
N LYS A 36 -7.94 -3.16 11.08
CA LYS A 36 -7.45 -2.95 12.46
C LYS A 36 -5.93 -3.05 12.55
N LEU A 37 -5.30 -3.98 11.83
CA LEU A 37 -3.84 -4.05 11.74
C LEU A 37 -3.24 -2.78 11.14
N TYR A 38 -3.82 -2.28 10.03
CA TYR A 38 -3.38 -1.02 9.44
C TYR A 38 -3.61 0.17 10.37
N TYR A 39 -4.70 0.20 11.14
CA TYR A 39 -4.94 1.24 12.15
C TYR A 39 -3.86 1.20 13.25
N THR A 40 -3.56 0.03 13.81
CA THR A 40 -2.52 -0.10 14.86
C THR A 40 -1.17 0.38 14.35
N PHE A 41 -0.75 -0.08 13.18
CA PHE A 41 0.47 0.41 12.54
C PHE A 41 0.45 1.93 12.33
N THR A 42 -0.67 2.47 11.83
CA THR A 42 -0.79 3.91 11.56
C THR A 42 -0.67 4.72 12.85
N LYS A 43 -1.26 4.25 13.95
CA LYS A 43 -1.16 4.88 15.27
C LYS A 43 0.30 4.94 15.74
N GLU A 44 1.03 3.83 15.64
CA GLU A 44 2.45 3.76 16.00
C GLU A 44 3.31 4.67 15.12
N ALA A 45 3.06 4.68 13.81
CA ALA A 45 3.78 5.53 12.88
C ALA A 45 3.50 7.04 13.09
N LEU A 46 2.26 7.41 13.47
CA LEU A 46 1.93 8.78 13.88
C LEU A 46 2.62 9.20 15.17
N GLN A 47 2.78 8.29 16.14
CA GLN A 47 3.58 8.56 17.33
C GLN A 47 5.05 8.77 16.96
N LEU A 48 5.59 7.91 16.09
CA LEU A 48 6.97 8.02 15.60
C LEU A 48 7.23 9.33 14.83
N GLN A 49 6.24 9.82 14.06
CA GLN A 49 6.33 11.07 13.30
C GLN A 49 6.74 12.28 14.17
N SER A 50 6.36 12.30 15.45
CA SER A 50 6.71 13.39 16.36
C SER A 50 8.22 13.58 16.59
N ASN A 51 9.02 12.55 16.29
CA ASN A 51 10.48 12.60 16.41
C ASN A 51 11.18 13.16 15.15
N TYR A 52 10.44 13.48 14.10
CA TYR A 52 11.00 13.88 12.80
C TYR A 52 10.38 15.18 12.29
N SER A 53 11.22 16.06 11.76
CA SER A 53 10.82 17.33 11.12
C SER A 53 10.12 17.10 9.78
N ASN A 54 10.55 16.09 9.04
CA ASN A 54 9.98 15.73 7.74
C ASN A 54 8.86 14.69 7.89
N PRO A 55 7.78 14.78 7.08
CA PRO A 55 6.75 13.75 7.05
C PRO A 55 7.30 12.38 6.64
N ILE A 56 7.02 11.38 7.46
CA ILE A 56 7.25 9.96 7.21
C ILE A 56 6.48 9.56 5.95
N LEU A 57 7.18 8.88 5.07
CA LEU A 57 6.59 8.25 3.91
C LEU A 57 6.44 6.76 4.14
N LEU A 58 5.42 6.19 3.52
CA LEU A 58 5.16 4.78 3.50
C LEU A 58 5.31 4.30 2.05
N PHE A 59 5.91 3.14 1.84
CA PHE A 59 5.92 2.50 0.53
C PHE A 59 5.65 1.01 0.63
N GLY A 60 5.12 0.39 -0.41
CA GLY A 60 4.87 -1.04 -0.42
C GLY A 60 4.80 -1.60 -1.83
N THR A 61 4.54 -2.89 -1.95
CA THR A 61 4.22 -3.53 -3.24
C THR A 61 2.85 -4.17 -3.17
N THR A 62 2.05 -4.04 -4.22
CA THR A 62 0.74 -4.68 -4.30
C THR A 62 0.89 -6.20 -4.28
N ALA A 63 0.07 -6.88 -3.49
CA ALA A 63 -0.14 -8.31 -3.64
C ALA A 63 -1.47 -8.63 -4.33
N THR A 64 -2.36 -7.64 -4.43
CA THR A 64 -3.66 -7.73 -5.10
C THR A 64 -4.05 -6.34 -5.60
N PRO A 65 -4.79 -6.18 -6.70
CA PRO A 65 -5.26 -4.87 -7.16
C PRO A 65 -6.24 -4.20 -6.17
N VAL A 66 -6.90 -4.99 -5.32
CA VAL A 66 -7.86 -4.50 -4.30
C VAL A 66 -7.24 -3.49 -3.32
N ILE A 67 -5.91 -3.55 -3.16
CA ILE A 67 -5.19 -2.64 -2.28
C ILE A 67 -5.33 -1.18 -2.73
N LEU A 68 -5.47 -0.93 -4.03
CA LEU A 68 -5.68 0.40 -4.61
C LEU A 68 -6.99 1.05 -4.18
N LEU A 69 -8.00 0.24 -3.85
CA LEU A 69 -9.28 0.72 -3.33
C LEU A 69 -9.28 0.86 -1.80
N THR A 70 -8.31 0.23 -1.14
CA THR A 70 -8.25 0.12 0.32
C THR A 70 -7.37 1.21 0.92
N LEU A 71 -6.16 1.39 0.39
CA LEU A 71 -5.18 2.32 0.95
C LEU A 71 -5.64 3.77 0.97
N PRO A 72 -6.31 4.32 -0.06
CA PRO A 72 -6.79 5.71 -0.02
C PRO A 72 -7.80 6.01 1.09
N LYS A 73 -8.45 4.96 1.64
CA LYS A 73 -9.39 5.08 2.78
C LYS A 73 -8.67 5.15 4.12
N ILE A 74 -7.38 4.83 4.16
CA ILE A 74 -6.57 4.72 5.37
C ILE A 74 -5.51 5.82 5.39
N TRP A 75 -4.82 6.03 4.27
CA TRP A 75 -3.67 6.93 4.14
C TRP A 75 -3.92 8.06 3.14
N ASP A 76 -3.05 9.07 3.19
CA ASP A 76 -3.11 10.24 2.31
C ASP A 76 -2.12 10.14 1.17
N LYS A 77 -2.41 10.86 0.08
CA LYS A 77 -1.54 10.97 -1.11
C LYS A 77 -1.04 9.61 -1.61
N VAL A 78 -1.95 8.64 -1.72
CA VAL A 78 -1.63 7.31 -2.26
C VAL A 78 -1.33 7.43 -3.74
N GLU A 79 -0.15 6.98 -4.15
CA GLU A 79 0.31 6.97 -5.54
C GLU A 79 0.78 5.55 -5.94
N PRO A 80 0.56 5.13 -7.20
CA PRO A 80 -0.13 5.87 -8.25
C PRO A 80 -1.66 5.89 -8.02
N ASN A 81 -2.35 6.81 -8.69
CA ASN A 81 -3.81 6.88 -8.74
C ASN A 81 -4.41 5.67 -9.50
N LEU A 82 -5.73 5.51 -9.44
CA LEU A 82 -6.43 4.40 -10.12
C LEU A 82 -6.28 4.42 -11.65
N ASP A 83 -6.00 5.58 -12.24
CA ASP A 83 -5.71 5.72 -13.68
C ASP A 83 -4.22 5.52 -14.01
N GLY A 84 -3.39 5.23 -13.01
CA GLY A 84 -1.94 5.10 -13.14
C GLY A 84 -1.19 6.41 -13.04
N SER A 85 -1.85 7.57 -12.93
CA SER A 85 -1.15 8.85 -12.80
C SER A 85 -0.41 8.98 -11.46
N TYR A 86 0.68 9.74 -11.46
CA TYR A 86 1.53 9.97 -10.28
C TYR A 86 2.18 11.36 -10.35
N SER A 87 2.63 11.89 -9.21
CA SER A 87 3.35 13.16 -9.19
C SER A 87 4.83 13.01 -9.54
N LYS A 88 5.46 14.08 -10.04
CA LYS A 88 6.92 14.10 -10.26
C LYS A 88 7.73 13.97 -8.98
N HIS A 89 7.16 14.36 -7.84
CA HIS A 89 7.76 14.16 -6.54
C HIS A 89 7.79 12.67 -6.17
N GLY A 90 6.65 11.99 -6.28
CA GLY A 90 6.57 10.56 -6.03
C GLY A 90 7.42 9.71 -6.97
N GLU A 91 7.49 10.09 -8.25
CA GLU A 91 8.40 9.46 -9.21
C GLU A 91 9.86 9.45 -8.72
N LYS A 92 10.36 10.59 -8.23
CA LYS A 92 11.73 10.71 -7.73
C LYS A 92 11.97 9.78 -6.54
N ILE A 93 11.02 9.75 -5.59
CA ILE A 93 11.11 8.91 -4.40
C ILE A 93 11.10 7.43 -4.78
N ILE A 94 10.18 7.00 -5.64
CA ILE A 94 10.11 5.59 -6.07
C ILE A 94 11.37 5.16 -6.80
N ARG A 95 11.91 6.01 -7.70
CA ARG A 95 13.17 5.70 -8.37
C ARG A 95 14.34 5.59 -7.39
N GLN A 96 14.36 6.44 -6.37
CA GLN A 96 15.35 6.34 -5.30
C GLN A 96 15.21 5.01 -4.54
N ILE A 97 14.00 4.66 -4.10
CA ILE A 97 13.72 3.39 -3.42
C ILE A 97 14.16 2.20 -4.29
N GLN A 98 13.87 2.23 -5.60
CA GLN A 98 14.28 1.18 -6.52
C GLN A 98 15.79 1.03 -6.59
N LYS A 99 16.53 2.13 -6.65
CA LYS A 99 17.99 2.12 -6.67
C LYS A 99 18.57 1.58 -5.36
N GLU A 100 18.07 2.04 -4.22
CA GLU A 100 18.55 1.62 -2.89
C GLU A 100 18.29 0.13 -2.62
N LEU A 101 17.22 -0.42 -3.19
CA LEU A 101 16.84 -1.82 -3.04
C LEU A 101 17.27 -2.73 -4.22
N ASP A 102 18.10 -2.25 -5.15
CA ASP A 102 18.54 -2.97 -6.36
C ASP A 102 17.37 -3.56 -7.19
N LEU A 103 16.29 -2.79 -7.31
CA LEU A 103 15.07 -3.16 -8.04
C LEU A 103 15.03 -2.63 -9.47
N GLU A 104 15.99 -1.80 -9.87
CA GLU A 104 16.03 -1.14 -11.19
C GLU A 104 15.95 -2.14 -12.35
N LYS A 105 16.50 -3.35 -12.18
CA LYS A 105 16.43 -4.45 -13.16
C LYS A 105 15.02 -4.97 -13.44
N PHE A 106 14.06 -4.70 -12.57
CA PHE A 106 12.65 -5.07 -12.73
C PHE A 106 11.78 -3.90 -13.18
N SER A 107 12.31 -2.67 -13.15
CA SER A 107 11.57 -1.46 -13.47
C SER A 107 11.15 -1.41 -14.94
N THR A 108 10.06 -0.68 -15.20
CA THR A 108 9.58 -0.41 -16.56
C THR A 108 9.65 1.09 -16.88
N TYR A 109 9.08 1.50 -18.02
CA TYR A 109 8.85 2.92 -18.31
C TYR A 109 8.01 3.59 -17.21
N HIS A 110 7.02 2.88 -16.66
CA HIS A 110 6.23 3.37 -15.55
C HIS A 110 6.99 3.14 -14.23
N PRO A 111 7.32 4.21 -13.46
CA PRO A 111 8.20 4.10 -12.31
C PRO A 111 7.63 3.21 -11.19
N TYR A 112 6.30 3.12 -11.06
CA TYR A 112 5.67 2.29 -10.04
C TYR A 112 5.50 0.81 -10.45
N VAL A 113 5.94 0.38 -11.64
CA VAL A 113 5.72 -1.01 -12.10
C VAL A 113 7.02 -1.80 -12.06
N LEU A 114 6.99 -2.96 -11.39
CA LEU A 114 8.07 -3.93 -11.29
C LEU A 114 7.63 -5.25 -11.95
N LYS A 115 8.34 -5.69 -12.98
CA LYS A 115 8.06 -6.94 -13.70
C LYS A 115 8.74 -8.13 -13.06
N LYS A 116 8.02 -9.24 -12.91
CA LYS A 116 8.59 -10.55 -12.49
C LYS A 116 9.43 -10.51 -11.20
N ILE A 117 9.12 -9.62 -10.27
CA ILE A 117 9.83 -9.55 -8.98
C ILE A 117 9.39 -10.66 -8.02
N ALA A 118 8.15 -11.16 -8.18
CA ALA A 118 7.54 -12.12 -7.28
C ALA A 118 7.11 -13.43 -7.99
N VAL A 119 7.94 -13.95 -8.90
CA VAL A 119 7.64 -15.14 -9.74
C VAL A 119 7.28 -16.41 -8.95
N LYS A 120 7.65 -16.49 -7.66
CA LYS A 120 7.34 -17.64 -6.80
C LYS A 120 5.97 -17.52 -6.12
N THR A 121 5.29 -16.36 -6.20
CA THR A 121 3.98 -16.19 -5.58
C THR A 121 2.92 -17.02 -6.31
N ARG A 122 2.15 -17.80 -5.56
CA ARG A 122 1.04 -18.61 -6.09
C ARG A 122 -0.25 -18.22 -5.41
N TYR A 123 -1.18 -17.66 -6.16
CA TYR A 123 -2.56 -17.43 -5.71
C TYR A 123 -3.40 -18.66 -5.97
N ALA A 124 -4.21 -19.04 -4.98
CA ALA A 124 -5.24 -20.06 -5.15
C ALA A 124 -6.34 -19.56 -6.11
N ASP A 125 -7.00 -20.49 -6.81
CA ASP A 125 -8.00 -20.14 -7.84
C ASP A 125 -9.18 -19.32 -7.31
N PHE A 126 -9.57 -19.54 -6.06
CA PHE A 126 -10.62 -18.76 -5.41
C PHE A 126 -10.18 -17.30 -5.18
N GLU A 127 -8.90 -17.05 -4.89
CA GLU A 127 -8.38 -15.69 -4.72
C GLU A 127 -8.32 -14.97 -6.06
N ARG A 128 -7.87 -15.65 -7.10
CA ARG A 128 -7.83 -15.13 -8.48
C ARG A 128 -9.23 -14.72 -8.95
N ARG A 129 -10.24 -15.58 -8.71
CA ARG A 129 -11.65 -15.26 -9.02
C ARG A 129 -12.14 -14.04 -8.24
N ARG A 130 -11.91 -14.02 -6.93
CA ARG A 130 -12.27 -12.89 -6.08
C ARG A 130 -11.65 -11.57 -6.56
N PHE A 131 -10.40 -11.56 -6.99
CA PHE A 131 -9.76 -10.36 -7.53
C PHE A 131 -10.42 -9.89 -8.82
N LYS A 132 -10.70 -10.81 -9.75
CA LYS A 132 -11.42 -10.48 -10.99
C LYS A 132 -12.80 -9.89 -10.71
N ASP A 133 -13.55 -10.48 -9.78
CA ASP A 133 -14.89 -10.00 -9.42
C ASP A 133 -14.85 -8.59 -8.81
N ILE A 134 -13.87 -8.32 -7.93
CA ILE A 134 -13.68 -6.98 -7.36
C ILE A 134 -13.28 -5.98 -8.44
N CYS A 135 -12.33 -6.32 -9.31
CA CYS A 135 -11.90 -5.42 -10.38
C CYS A 135 -13.08 -5.07 -11.30
N LYS A 136 -13.89 -6.06 -11.68
CA LYS A 136 -15.10 -5.85 -12.46
C LYS A 136 -16.14 -4.99 -11.73
N LYS A 137 -16.38 -5.25 -10.44
CA LYS A 137 -17.36 -4.53 -9.62
C LYS A 137 -17.05 -3.04 -9.49
N PHE A 138 -15.77 -2.68 -9.39
CA PHE A 138 -15.32 -1.31 -9.18
C PHE A 138 -14.71 -0.67 -10.43
N ASP A 139 -14.83 -1.31 -11.60
CA ASP A 139 -14.18 -0.90 -12.85
C ASP A 139 -12.69 -0.55 -12.68
N LEU A 140 -11.99 -1.36 -11.88
CA LEU A 140 -10.59 -1.14 -11.56
C LEU A 140 -9.71 -1.66 -12.70
N ARG A 141 -9.29 -0.76 -13.58
CA ARG A 141 -8.50 -1.07 -14.78
C ARG A 141 -7.02 -0.72 -14.67
N THR A 142 -6.54 -0.25 -13.52
CA THR A 142 -5.14 0.20 -13.34
C THR A 142 -4.12 -0.82 -13.81
N PHE A 143 -4.31 -2.10 -13.46
CA PHE A 143 -3.38 -3.16 -13.84
C PHE A 143 -3.48 -3.53 -15.31
N GLU A 144 -4.67 -3.42 -15.91
CA GLU A 144 -4.84 -3.62 -17.36
C GLU A 144 -4.12 -2.50 -18.13
N ILE A 145 -4.34 -1.24 -17.73
CA ILE A 145 -3.75 -0.05 -18.35
C ILE A 145 -2.21 -0.07 -18.26
N LEU A 146 -1.68 -0.52 -17.12
CA LEU A 146 -0.24 -0.55 -16.86
C LEU A 146 0.42 -1.89 -17.24
N ASP A 147 -0.32 -2.80 -17.88
CA ASP A 147 0.14 -4.15 -18.22
C ASP A 147 0.76 -4.87 -17.02
N ILE A 148 0.03 -5.07 -15.93
CA ILE A 148 0.51 -5.74 -14.71
C ILE A 148 -0.17 -7.10 -14.59
N ASP A 149 0.62 -8.18 -14.69
CA ASP A 149 0.13 -9.53 -14.40
C ASP A 149 0.73 -10.06 -13.10
N GLU A 150 -0.01 -9.90 -12.00
CA GLU A 150 0.41 -10.41 -10.68
C GLU A 150 0.61 -11.92 -10.65
N THR A 151 -0.01 -12.68 -11.56
CA THR A 151 0.16 -14.13 -11.65
C THR A 151 1.50 -14.53 -12.26
N GLN A 152 2.14 -13.63 -13.00
CA GLN A 152 3.52 -13.75 -13.50
C GLN A 152 4.54 -13.15 -12.53
N GLY A 153 4.10 -12.69 -11.36
CA GLY A 153 4.95 -12.07 -10.35
C GLY A 153 5.21 -10.58 -10.58
N ASP A 154 4.46 -9.92 -11.46
CA ASP A 154 4.50 -8.46 -11.58
C ASP A 154 3.90 -7.83 -10.31
N ARG A 155 4.42 -6.66 -9.94
CA ARG A 155 4.01 -5.92 -8.75
C ARG A 155 3.96 -4.44 -9.07
N MET A 156 2.99 -3.75 -8.51
CA MET A 156 3.01 -2.29 -8.49
C MET A 156 3.57 -1.83 -7.15
N MET A 157 4.51 -0.90 -7.16
CA MET A 157 4.89 -0.16 -5.97
C MET A 157 3.78 0.82 -5.60
N ILE A 158 3.66 1.11 -4.31
CA ILE A 158 2.77 2.13 -3.77
C ILE A 158 3.61 3.08 -2.94
N LEU A 159 3.30 4.37 -3.02
CA LEU A 159 3.80 5.40 -2.11
C LEU A 159 2.59 6.05 -1.42
N CYS A 160 2.70 6.33 -0.13
CA CYS A 160 1.66 7.07 0.59
C CYS A 160 2.23 7.85 1.77
N ASN A 161 1.46 8.84 2.22
CA ASN A 161 1.71 9.59 3.45
C ASN A 161 0.90 8.99 4.59
N LEU A 162 1.39 9.15 5.82
CA LEU A 162 0.54 9.02 7.00
C LEU A 162 -0.71 9.89 6.86
N PRO A 163 -1.86 9.46 7.44
CA PRO A 163 -3.09 10.18 7.27
C PRO A 163 -3.07 11.48 8.08
N SER A 164 -3.79 12.47 7.57
CA SER A 164 -4.23 13.63 8.33
C SER A 164 -5.04 13.20 9.56
N GLU A 165 -5.02 14.05 10.58
CA GLU A 165 -5.75 13.85 11.83
C GLU A 165 -7.23 13.52 11.60
N ILE A 166 -7.89 14.26 10.71
CA ILE A 166 -9.30 14.05 10.37
C ILE A 166 -9.52 12.64 9.79
N LYS A 167 -8.70 12.22 8.82
CA LYS A 167 -8.82 10.88 8.22
C LYS A 167 -8.54 9.78 9.25
N PHE A 168 -7.59 9.99 10.16
CA PHE A 168 -7.28 9.02 11.20
C PHE A 168 -8.43 8.86 12.21
N GLN A 169 -9.01 9.96 12.67
CA GLN A 169 -10.19 9.95 13.56
C GLN A 169 -11.41 9.28 12.89
N GLU A 170 -11.63 9.52 11.60
CA GLU A 170 -12.67 8.83 10.85
C GLU A 170 -12.44 7.32 10.76
N LEU A 171 -11.18 6.91 10.53
CA LEU A 171 -10.79 5.50 10.48
C LEU A 171 -11.06 4.84 11.84
N GLU A 172 -10.66 5.48 12.93
CA GLU A 172 -10.91 5.02 14.29
C GLU A 172 -12.39 4.76 14.55
N ARG A 173 -13.24 5.77 14.30
CA ARG A 173 -14.70 5.65 14.46
C ARG A 173 -15.31 4.51 13.64
N LYS A 174 -14.83 4.30 12.41
CA LYS A 174 -15.33 3.24 11.50
C LYS A 174 -14.94 1.82 11.96
N LEU A 175 -13.82 1.70 12.68
CA LEU A 175 -13.28 0.41 13.13
C LEU A 175 -13.63 0.05 14.57
N PHE A 176 -13.84 1.05 15.40
CA PHE A 176 -14.18 0.94 16.82
C PHE A 176 -15.40 1.82 17.12
N PRO A 177 -16.59 1.47 16.59
CA PRO A 177 -17.79 2.20 16.94
C PRO A 177 -17.98 2.13 18.46
N GLN A 178 -18.10 3.28 19.12
CA GLN A 178 -18.48 3.28 20.52
C GLN A 178 -19.86 2.62 20.61
N ILE A 179 -19.96 1.57 21.42
CA ILE A 179 -21.25 1.03 21.81
C ILE A 179 -21.88 2.17 22.62
N GLN A 180 -22.88 2.85 22.06
CA GLN A 180 -23.74 3.67 22.89
C GLN A 180 -24.48 2.66 23.77
N ASP A 181 -24.16 2.67 25.07
CA ASP A 181 -24.94 1.94 26.07
C ASP A 181 -26.40 2.34 25.88
N ALA A 182 -27.23 1.35 25.54
CA ALA A 182 -28.67 1.49 25.39
C ALA A 182 -29.37 1.32 26.75
#